data_AF-A0AAV2RZD2-F1
#
_entry.id   AF-A0AAV2RZD2-F1
#
_cell.length_a   1.000
_cell.length_b   1.000
_cell.length_c   1.000
_cell.angle_alpha   90.00
_cell.angle_beta   90.00
_cell.angle_gamma   90.00
#
_symmetry.space_group_name_H-M   'P 1'
#
loop_
_entity.id
_entity.type
_entity.pdbx_description
1 polymer ?
#
loop_
_entity_poly.entity_id
_entity_poly.type
_entity_poly.pdbx_seq_one_letter_code
_entity_poly.pdbx_strand_id
1 'polypeptide(L)'
;MGQHSLLRLIFVVAVLARVYEVNAITCYDCSVDPDDPDYDPDCGRYDFDGNTFTYDGDTCYTVIYDNGDVARGLYGYAWMDDGDCSYWPGKKYCYCKTDYCNTHSYCEQCEQ
;
A
#
# COMPACT_ATOMS: atom_id res chain seq x y z
N MET A 1 25.40 13.29 44.77
CA MET A 1 24.75 14.15 43.75
C MET A 1 24.69 13.55 42.33
N GLY A 2 25.42 12.48 41.98
CA GLY A 2 25.46 11.95 40.59
C GLY A 2 24.36 10.95 40.18
N GLN A 3 23.65 10.32 41.12
CA GLN A 3 22.73 9.21 40.83
C GLN A 3 21.37 9.67 40.27
N HIS A 4 20.92 10.87 40.62
CA HIS A 4 19.67 11.45 40.12
C HIS A 4 19.77 11.99 38.68
N SER A 5 20.96 12.46 38.26
CA SER A 5 21.17 12.92 36.86
C SER A 5 21.18 11.76 35.87
N LEU A 6 21.76 10.61 36.24
CA LEU A 6 21.78 9.39 35.41
C LEU A 6 20.37 8.81 35.20
N LEU A 7 19.55 8.77 36.26
CA LEU A 7 18.16 8.30 36.20
C LEU A 7 17.27 9.16 35.29
N ARG A 8 17.45 10.48 35.29
CA ARG A 8 16.73 11.39 34.39
C ARG A 8 17.10 11.16 32.92
N LEU A 9 18.38 10.87 32.65
CA LEU A 9 18.86 10.65 31.29
C LEU A 9 18.27 9.38 30.67
N ILE A 10 18.21 8.30 31.47
CA ILE A 10 17.62 7.00 31.05
C ILE A 10 16.12 7.16 30.75
N PHE A 11 15.41 7.95 31.55
CA PHE A 11 13.98 8.20 31.35
C PHE A 11 13.68 8.94 30.04
N VAL A 12 14.54 9.90 29.65
CA VAL A 12 14.38 10.64 28.38
C VAL A 12 14.64 9.74 27.16
N VAL A 13 15.67 8.89 27.22
CA VAL A 13 15.98 7.95 26.12
C VAL A 13 14.87 6.91 25.92
N ALA A 14 14.25 6.43 26.99
CA ALA A 14 13.16 5.46 26.91
C ALA A 14 11.86 6.03 26.32
N VAL A 15 11.59 7.33 26.48
CA VAL A 15 10.41 8.01 25.92
C VAL A 15 10.58 8.26 24.41
N LEU A 16 11.80 8.53 23.94
CA LEU A 16 12.06 8.74 22.51
C LEU A 16 12.02 7.46 21.67
N ALA A 17 12.19 6.28 22.28
CA ALA A 17 12.17 5.00 21.58
C ALA A 17 10.75 4.45 21.30
N ARG A 18 9.69 5.22 21.55
CA ARG A 18 8.28 4.78 21.47
C ARG A 18 7.43 5.59 20.49
N VAL A 19 8.05 6.21 19.49
CA VAL A 19 7.30 6.67 18.32
C VAL A 19 7.06 5.42 17.47
N TYR A 20 5.91 4.77 17.70
CA TYR A 20 5.41 3.82 16.73
C TYR A 20 5.04 4.66 15.50
N GLU A 21 5.86 4.59 14.46
CA GLU A 21 5.51 5.16 13.16
C GLU A 21 4.36 4.32 12.61
N VAL A 22 3.14 4.78 12.85
CA VAL A 22 1.98 4.38 12.06
C VAL A 22 2.14 5.15 10.75
N ASN A 23 2.83 4.55 9.79
CA ASN A 23 2.98 5.15 8.47
C ASN A 23 1.67 4.89 7.71
N ALA A 24 0.88 5.95 7.51
CA ALA A 24 -0.20 5.93 6.54
C ALA A 24 0.41 5.79 5.15
N ILE A 25 -0.20 4.97 4.31
CA ILE A 25 0.17 4.81 2.91
C ILE A 25 -0.88 5.50 2.05
N THR A 26 -0.45 6.11 0.95
CA THR A 26 -1.34 6.60 -0.10
C THR A 26 -1.25 5.69 -1.32
N CYS A 27 -2.38 5.22 -1.81
CA CYS A 27 -2.49 4.37 -2.98
C CYS A 27 -3.37 5.04 -4.04
N TYR A 28 -3.15 4.70 -5.31
CA TYR A 28 -4.17 4.97 -6.33
C TYR A 28 -5.35 4.01 -6.14
N ASP A 29 -6.56 4.50 -6.41
CA ASP A 29 -7.80 3.78 -6.21
C ASP A 29 -8.70 3.98 -7.44
N CYS A 30 -9.01 2.88 -8.13
CA CYS A 30 -9.87 2.90 -9.29
C CYS A 30 -10.39 1.52 -9.67
N SER A 31 -11.58 1.52 -10.26
CA SER A 31 -12.23 0.34 -10.83
C SER A 31 -12.49 0.48 -12.32
N VAL A 32 -12.57 -0.65 -13.00
CA VAL A 32 -12.99 -0.75 -14.42
C VAL A 32 -14.50 -0.99 -14.56
N ASP A 33 -15.19 -1.24 -13.45
CA ASP A 33 -16.64 -1.46 -13.42
C ASP A 33 -17.38 -0.12 -13.43
N PRO A 34 -18.18 0.21 -14.47
CA PRO A 34 -18.93 1.47 -14.54
C PRO A 34 -19.94 1.68 -13.42
N ASP A 35 -20.31 0.63 -12.69
CA ASP A 35 -21.24 0.70 -11.56
C ASP A 35 -20.53 1.01 -10.23
N ASP A 36 -19.19 1.04 -10.20
CA ASP A 36 -18.40 1.35 -9.00
C ASP A 36 -18.22 2.88 -8.81
N PRO A 37 -18.39 3.44 -7.59
CA PRO A 37 -18.10 4.85 -7.32
C PRO A 37 -16.68 5.32 -7.67
N ASP A 38 -15.69 4.43 -7.73
CA ASP A 38 -14.30 4.72 -8.11
C ASP A 38 -14.00 4.37 -9.58
N TYR A 39 -15.03 4.20 -10.41
CA TYR A 39 -14.87 3.91 -11.84
C TYR A 39 -13.97 4.94 -12.53
N ASP A 40 -12.94 4.43 -13.20
CA ASP A 40 -12.07 5.21 -14.09
C ASP A 40 -11.74 4.37 -15.34
N PRO A 41 -12.16 4.81 -16.55
CA PRO A 41 -11.84 4.08 -17.79
C PRO A 41 -10.34 3.98 -18.07
N ASP A 42 -9.53 4.85 -17.44
CA ASP A 42 -8.09 4.95 -17.60
C ASP A 42 -7.33 4.18 -16.50
N CYS A 43 -8.00 3.45 -15.62
CA CYS A 43 -7.38 2.73 -14.49
C CYS A 43 -6.24 1.78 -14.90
N GLY A 44 -6.31 1.23 -16.11
CA GLY A 44 -5.27 0.38 -16.70
C GLY A 44 -4.07 1.10 -17.30
N ARG A 45 -3.99 2.43 -17.26
CA ARG A 45 -2.81 3.17 -17.74
C ARG A 45 -1.60 2.92 -16.85
N TYR A 46 -0.49 2.49 -17.41
CA TYR A 46 0.77 2.27 -16.67
C TYR A 46 1.16 3.43 -15.75
N ASP A 47 0.96 4.66 -16.22
CA ASP A 47 1.29 5.93 -15.58
C ASP A 47 0.09 6.59 -14.88
N PHE A 48 -0.93 5.81 -14.50
CA PHE A 48 -2.14 6.34 -13.87
C PHE A 48 -1.81 7.22 -12.66
N ASP A 49 -2.45 8.38 -12.64
CA ASP A 49 -2.26 9.49 -11.73
C ASP A 49 -3.60 10.05 -11.22
N GLY A 50 -4.66 9.22 -11.28
CA GLY A 50 -6.03 9.60 -10.93
C GLY A 50 -6.31 9.61 -9.42
N ASN A 51 -7.46 9.08 -9.04
CA ASN A 51 -7.93 9.12 -7.65
C ASN A 51 -6.99 8.37 -6.70
N THR A 52 -6.87 8.90 -5.49
CA THR A 52 -6.00 8.36 -4.44
C THR A 52 -6.76 8.20 -3.14
N PHE A 53 -6.37 7.19 -2.36
CA PHE A 53 -6.87 6.94 -1.02
C PHE A 53 -5.72 6.75 -0.04
N THR A 54 -5.81 7.35 1.15
CA THR A 54 -4.79 7.28 2.20
C THR A 54 -5.35 6.58 3.43
N TYR A 55 -4.67 5.56 3.94
CA TYR A 55 -5.08 4.85 5.16
C TYR A 55 -3.89 4.41 6.02
N ASP A 56 -4.12 4.33 7.33
CA ASP A 56 -3.11 3.97 8.34
C ASP A 56 -2.75 2.48 8.26
N GLY A 57 -1.49 2.18 7.95
CA GLY A 57 -0.92 0.82 8.10
C GLY A 57 -1.20 -0.17 6.96
N ASP A 58 -1.58 0.32 5.78
CA ASP A 58 -2.08 -0.53 4.71
C ASP A 58 -1.10 -0.80 3.56
N THR A 59 -1.52 -1.66 2.64
CA THR A 59 -0.75 -2.12 1.48
C THR A 59 -1.53 -1.78 0.22
N CYS A 60 -0.90 -1.14 -0.76
CA CYS A 60 -1.53 -0.91 -2.06
C CYS A 60 -1.59 -2.22 -2.85
N TYR A 61 -2.60 -2.35 -3.70
CA TYR A 61 -2.68 -3.44 -4.65
C TYR A 61 -2.95 -2.95 -6.08
N THR A 62 -2.48 -3.76 -7.03
CA THR A 62 -2.96 -3.78 -8.41
C THR A 62 -3.56 -5.15 -8.67
N VAL A 63 -4.74 -5.19 -9.28
CA VAL A 63 -5.36 -6.43 -9.77
C VAL A 63 -5.41 -6.40 -11.28
N ILE A 64 -4.97 -7.49 -11.91
CA ILE A 64 -5.04 -7.69 -13.36
C ILE A 64 -5.97 -8.86 -13.62
N TYR A 65 -7.04 -8.61 -14.38
CA TYR A 65 -8.03 -9.61 -14.76
C TYR A 65 -7.58 -10.34 -16.04
N ASP A 66 -8.10 -11.56 -16.26
CA ASP A 66 -7.76 -12.38 -17.43
C ASP A 66 -8.11 -11.71 -18.78
N ASN A 67 -9.04 -10.75 -18.78
CA ASN A 67 -9.40 -9.96 -19.96
C ASN A 67 -8.44 -8.78 -20.22
N GLY A 68 -7.44 -8.57 -19.36
CA GLY A 68 -6.47 -7.47 -19.45
C GLY A 68 -6.89 -6.21 -18.70
N ASP A 69 -8.08 -6.17 -18.12
CA ASP A 69 -8.51 -5.04 -17.29
C ASP A 69 -7.65 -4.96 -16.02
N VAL A 70 -7.51 -3.74 -15.50
CA VAL A 70 -6.70 -3.47 -14.30
C VAL A 70 -7.51 -2.60 -13.36
N ALA A 71 -7.59 -3.02 -12.10
CA ALA A 71 -8.10 -2.19 -11.02
C ALA A 71 -7.02 -1.98 -9.95
N ARG A 72 -7.18 -0.94 -9.13
CA ARG A 72 -6.22 -0.52 -8.13
C ARG A 72 -6.94 -0.18 -6.85
N GLY A 73 -6.25 -0.34 -5.74
CA GLY A 73 -6.75 0.19 -4.50
C GLY A 73 -5.86 -0.14 -3.33
N LEU A 74 -6.48 -0.11 -2.17
CA LEU A 74 -5.83 -0.32 -0.90
C LEU A 74 -6.37 -1.60 -0.22
N TYR A 75 -5.46 -2.40 0.30
CA TYR A 75 -5.76 -3.66 0.98
C TYR A 75 -5.58 -3.48 2.49
N GLY A 76 -6.70 -3.57 3.23
CA GLY A 76 -6.78 -3.30 4.68
C GLY A 76 -6.13 -4.33 5.59
N TYR A 77 -5.28 -5.22 5.05
CA TYR A 77 -4.61 -6.25 5.83
C TYR A 77 -3.10 -6.20 5.64
N ALA A 78 -2.38 -5.84 6.70
CA ALA A 78 -0.94 -5.59 6.71
C ALA A 78 -0.02 -6.82 6.53
N TRP A 79 -0.56 -8.01 6.22
CA TRP A 79 0.23 -9.25 6.12
C TRP A 79 0.84 -9.51 4.74
N MET A 80 0.43 -8.76 3.70
CA MET A 80 1.11 -8.77 2.41
C MET A 80 2.33 -7.88 2.48
N ASP A 81 3.45 -8.28 1.92
CA ASP A 81 4.69 -7.51 1.81
C ASP A 81 4.91 -6.95 0.40
N ASP A 82 5.91 -6.07 0.27
CA ASP A 82 6.34 -5.52 -1.02
C ASP A 82 6.69 -6.63 -2.01
N GLY A 83 5.97 -6.67 -3.12
CA GLY A 83 6.16 -7.64 -4.18
C GLY A 83 5.46 -8.97 -3.99
N ASP A 84 4.64 -9.12 -2.93
CA ASP A 84 3.78 -10.29 -2.78
C ASP A 84 2.74 -10.37 -3.89
N CYS A 85 2.35 -11.60 -4.21
CA CYS A 85 1.41 -11.90 -5.29
C CYS A 85 0.37 -12.93 -4.82
N SER A 86 -0.90 -12.72 -5.17
CA SER A 86 -1.98 -13.66 -4.92
C SER A 86 -2.73 -13.99 -6.20
N TYR A 87 -2.93 -15.28 -6.47
CA TYR A 87 -3.56 -15.77 -7.68
C TYR A 87 -4.95 -16.31 -7.38
N TRP A 88 -5.93 -15.84 -8.13
CA TRP A 88 -7.31 -16.30 -8.06
C TRP A 88 -7.77 -16.68 -9.46
N PRO A 89 -8.77 -17.57 -9.60
CA PRO A 89 -9.37 -17.81 -10.91
C PRO A 89 -9.86 -16.50 -11.53
N GLY A 90 -9.36 -16.16 -12.72
CA GLY A 90 -9.78 -14.95 -13.44
C GLY A 90 -8.96 -13.68 -13.17
N LYS A 91 -8.02 -13.68 -12.20
CA LYS A 91 -7.28 -12.48 -11.83
C LYS A 91 -6.03 -12.74 -10.97
N LYS A 92 -5.05 -11.84 -11.06
CA LYS A 92 -3.86 -11.78 -10.19
C LYS A 92 -3.81 -10.48 -9.40
N TYR A 93 -3.43 -10.55 -8.12
CA TYR A 93 -3.20 -9.41 -7.23
C TYR A 93 -1.72 -9.28 -6.90
N CYS A 94 -1.28 -8.03 -6.76
CA CYS A 94 0.12 -7.67 -6.59
C CYS A 94 0.20 -6.54 -5.59
N TYR A 95 1.04 -6.70 -4.58
CA TYR A 95 1.02 -5.87 -3.38
C TYR A 95 2.29 -5.05 -3.21
N CYS A 96 2.16 -3.87 -2.62
CA CYS A 96 3.29 -2.99 -2.30
C CYS A 96 2.99 -2.00 -1.14
N LYS A 97 4.02 -1.49 -0.47
CA LYS A 97 3.99 -0.78 0.82
C LYS A 97 4.59 0.63 0.77
N THR A 98 4.81 1.18 -0.42
CA THR A 98 5.28 2.56 -0.58
C THR A 98 4.19 3.44 -1.18
N ASP A 99 4.24 4.75 -0.91
CA ASP A 99 3.26 5.67 -1.48
C ASP A 99 3.24 5.57 -3.00
N TYR A 100 2.03 5.47 -3.56
CA TYR A 100 1.76 5.41 -4.98
C TYR A 100 2.41 4.21 -5.70
N CYS A 101 2.81 3.17 -4.96
CA CYS A 101 3.54 2.03 -5.54
C CYS A 101 2.71 1.18 -6.49
N ASN A 102 1.37 1.29 -6.44
CA ASN A 102 0.46 0.66 -7.38
C ASN A 102 0.28 1.48 -8.66
N THR A 103 1.33 2.17 -9.10
CA THR A 103 1.48 2.73 -10.44
C THR A 103 2.85 2.36 -10.99
N HIS A 104 3.04 2.50 -12.30
CA HIS A 104 4.26 2.09 -13.00
C HIS A 104 4.63 0.61 -12.75
N SER A 105 3.65 -0.25 -12.48
CA SER A 105 3.85 -1.68 -12.35
C SER A 105 2.60 -2.43 -12.84
N TYR A 106 2.81 -3.38 -13.75
CA TYR A 106 1.79 -4.35 -14.15
C TYR A 106 2.03 -5.71 -13.51
N CYS A 107 2.45 -5.71 -12.24
CA CYS A 107 2.78 -6.95 -11.53
C CYS A 107 3.94 -7.71 -12.17
N GLU A 108 4.92 -7.03 -12.74
CA GLU A 108 6.07 -7.69 -13.36
C GLU A 108 6.84 -8.56 -12.35
N GLN A 109 6.82 -8.15 -11.07
CA GLN A 109 7.34 -8.93 -9.96
C GLN A 109 6.63 -10.28 -9.73
N CYS A 110 5.42 -10.44 -10.27
CA CYS A 110 4.59 -11.63 -10.15
C CYS A 110 4.69 -12.59 -11.36
N GLU A 111 5.59 -12.37 -12.31
CA GLU A 111 5.73 -13.26 -13.48
C GLU A 111 6.76 -14.39 -13.30
N GLN A 112 6.82 -15.00 -12.11
CA GLN A 112 7.71 -16.15 -11.81
C GLN A 112 7.11 -17.51 -12.14
#